data_AF-A0A9E4JF40-F1
#
_entry.id   AF-A0A9E4JF40-F1
#
_cell.length_a   1.000
_cell.length_b   1.000
_cell.length_c   1.000
_cell.angle_alpha   90.00
_cell.angle_beta   90.00
_cell.angle_gamma   90.00
#
_symmetry.space_group_name_H-M   'P 1'
#
loop_
_entity.id
_entity.type
_entity.pdbx_description
1 polymer ?
#
loop_
_entity_poly.entity_id
_entity_poly.type
_entity_poly.pdbx_seq_one_letter_code
_entity_poly.pdbx_strand_id
1 'polypeptide(L)'
;MSIEVERATLPCQVCKAQVSELRRGRCWACYQKWSEARPVGRGAACETCGERRRDNLRLLELHGRSAVMCHNCGTRVLRMDLVPETLEGIRARLERERRGAEQREGKIDARLFPRERRGGDRRREAGEARSENEERLELRSVEDLVFELGDDEVEFVDQTMVRESPRAGASGKAD
;
A
#
# COMPACT_ATOMS: atom_id res chain seq x y z
N MET A 1 15.52 42.03 -4.78
CA MET A 1 14.15 42.47 -4.44
C MET A 1 13.32 41.22 -4.25
N SER A 2 12.94 40.90 -3.02
CA SER A 2 12.04 39.77 -2.70
C SER A 2 10.59 40.24 -2.87
N ILE A 3 9.81 39.50 -3.65
CA ILE A 3 8.36 39.76 -3.76
C ILE A 3 7.68 38.95 -2.66
N GLU A 4 7.17 39.64 -1.64
CA GLU A 4 6.32 39.03 -0.61
C GLU A 4 4.90 38.92 -1.17
N VAL A 5 4.46 37.69 -1.46
CA VAL A 5 3.09 37.42 -1.92
C VAL A 5 2.27 36.99 -0.72
N GLU A 6 1.46 37.90 -0.18
CA GLU A 6 0.42 37.55 0.79
C GLU A 6 -0.62 36.66 0.10
N ARG A 7 -0.62 35.36 0.44
CA ARG A 7 -1.62 34.42 -0.06
C ARG A 7 -2.87 34.53 0.81
N ALA A 8 -4.00 34.87 0.20
CA ALA A 8 -5.29 34.82 0.87
C ALA A 8 -5.52 33.42 1.46
N THR A 9 -5.91 33.36 2.72
CA THR A 9 -6.24 32.12 3.42
C THR A 9 -7.75 32.00 3.61
N LEU A 10 -8.26 30.77 3.52
CA LEU A 10 -9.67 30.43 3.65
C LEU A 10 -9.86 29.43 4.80
N PRO A 11 -10.94 29.56 5.60
CA PRO A 11 -11.19 28.67 6.73
C PRO A 11 -11.80 27.33 6.26
N CYS A 12 -11.24 26.22 6.72
CA CYS A 12 -11.82 24.88 6.52
C CYS A 12 -13.19 24.77 7.19
N GLN A 13 -14.21 24.25 6.50
CA GLN A 13 -15.55 24.13 7.08
C GLN A 13 -15.64 23.13 8.25
N VAL A 14 -14.73 22.14 8.31
CA VAL A 14 -14.72 21.07 9.33
C VAL A 14 -13.88 21.46 10.55
N CYS A 15 -12.59 21.70 10.37
CA CYS A 15 -11.66 21.96 11.47
C CYS A 15 -11.35 23.44 11.71
N LYS A 16 -11.89 24.36 10.89
CA LYS A 16 -11.68 25.82 10.98
C LYS A 16 -10.23 26.31 10.80
N ALA A 17 -9.29 25.42 10.45
CA ALA A 17 -7.93 25.81 10.10
C ALA A 17 -7.91 26.74 8.86
N GLN A 18 -7.07 27.78 8.90
CA GLN A 18 -6.82 28.68 7.78
C GLN A 18 -5.83 28.03 6.81
N VAL A 19 -6.22 27.88 5.54
CA VAL A 19 -5.41 27.23 4.50
C VAL A 19 -5.47 28.01 3.20
N SER A 20 -4.44 27.91 2.37
CA SER A 20 -4.40 28.59 1.05
C SER A 20 -5.38 27.98 0.04
N GLU A 21 -5.69 26.69 0.18
CA GLU A 21 -6.51 25.96 -0.78
C GLU A 21 -7.53 25.07 -0.06
N LEU A 22 -8.77 25.08 -0.57
CA LEU A 22 -9.85 24.25 -0.09
C LEU A 22 -10.34 23.34 -1.22
N ARG A 23 -10.55 22.06 -0.91
CA ARG A 23 -11.19 21.09 -1.81
C ARG A 23 -12.57 20.76 -1.24
N ARG A 24 -13.63 21.12 -1.98
CA ARG A 24 -15.04 20.97 -1.53
C ARG A 24 -15.27 21.59 -0.13
N GLY A 25 -14.69 22.75 0.13
CA GLY A 25 -14.80 23.46 1.42
C GLY A 25 -14.00 22.83 2.58
N ARG A 26 -13.10 21.88 2.30
CA ARG A 26 -12.27 21.19 3.30
C ARG A 26 -10.79 21.41 3.05
N CYS A 27 -10.00 21.51 4.12
CA CYS A 27 -8.55 21.41 4.01
C CYS A 27 -8.16 19.98 3.56
N TRP A 28 -6.94 19.82 3.04
CA TRP A 28 -6.43 18.54 2.53
C TRP A 28 -6.63 17.37 3.51
N ALA A 29 -6.25 17.55 4.78
CA ALA A 29 -6.37 16.50 5.80
C ALA A 29 -7.83 16.08 6.06
N CYS A 30 -8.76 17.06 6.14
CA CYS A 30 -10.18 16.76 6.32
C CYS A 30 -10.80 16.15 5.06
N TYR A 31 -10.35 16.58 3.88
CA TYR A 31 -10.77 16.02 2.60
C TYR A 31 -10.32 14.56 2.47
N GLN A 32 -9.08 14.23 2.82
CA GLN A 32 -8.56 12.86 2.75
C GLN A 32 -9.34 11.91 3.67
N LYS A 33 -9.53 12.30 4.94
CA LYS A 33 -10.35 11.53 5.89
C LYS A 33 -11.77 11.31 5.37
N TRP A 34 -12.39 12.36 4.83
CA TRP A 34 -13.71 12.25 4.22
C TRP A 34 -13.71 11.28 3.04
N SER A 35 -12.74 11.41 2.12
CA SER A 35 -12.62 10.58 0.92
C SER A 35 -12.42 9.10 1.26
N GLU A 36 -11.61 8.79 2.27
CA GLU A 36 -11.34 7.42 2.71
C GLU A 36 -12.53 6.79 3.43
N ALA A 37 -13.32 7.59 4.16
CA ALA A 37 -14.51 7.12 4.88
C ALA A 37 -15.75 6.88 3.98
N ARG A 38 -15.68 7.20 2.68
CA ARG A 38 -16.84 7.07 1.79
C ARG A 38 -17.21 5.59 1.61
N PRO A 39 -18.47 5.21 1.89
CA PRO A 39 -18.91 3.83 1.69
C PRO A 39 -18.95 3.49 0.20
N VAL A 40 -18.52 2.29 -0.13
CA VAL A 40 -18.72 1.69 -1.46
C VAL A 40 -20.05 0.93 -1.47
N GLY A 41 -20.79 1.03 -2.57
CA GLY A 41 -22.08 0.35 -2.76
C GLY A 41 -22.00 -1.17 -2.62
N ARG A 42 -23.11 -1.81 -2.24
CA ARG A 42 -23.20 -3.28 -2.16
C ARG A 42 -23.03 -3.89 -3.55
N GLY A 43 -22.26 -4.97 -3.65
CA GLY A 43 -22.01 -5.67 -4.92
C GLY A 43 -21.05 -4.94 -5.87
N ALA A 44 -20.45 -3.82 -5.44
CA ALA A 44 -19.46 -3.13 -6.26
C ALA A 44 -18.22 -4.00 -6.49
N ALA A 45 -17.53 -3.74 -7.59
CA ALA A 45 -16.26 -4.35 -7.93
C ALA A 45 -15.27 -3.28 -8.38
N CYS A 46 -13.98 -3.54 -8.19
CA CYS A 46 -12.93 -2.68 -8.74
C CYS A 46 -13.06 -2.62 -10.26
N GLU A 47 -13.19 -1.41 -10.80
CA GLU A 47 -13.37 -1.19 -12.23
C GLU A 47 -12.17 -1.62 -13.06
N THR A 48 -10.99 -1.82 -12.45
CA THR A 48 -9.78 -2.25 -13.16
C THR A 48 -9.50 -3.74 -13.08
N CYS A 49 -9.55 -4.34 -11.89
CA CYS A 49 -9.15 -5.74 -11.68
C CYS A 49 -10.28 -6.68 -11.28
N GLY A 50 -11.49 -6.16 -11.07
CA GLY A 50 -12.65 -6.97 -10.69
C GLY A 50 -12.66 -7.47 -9.24
N GLU A 51 -11.75 -7.00 -8.37
CA GLU A 51 -11.79 -7.28 -6.93
C GLU A 51 -13.17 -6.94 -6.35
N ARG A 52 -13.74 -7.84 -5.54
CA ARG A 52 -15.09 -7.71 -4.96
C ARG A 52 -15.08 -7.63 -3.43
N ARG A 53 -13.93 -7.87 -2.79
CA ARG A 53 -13.79 -7.76 -1.33
C ARG A 53 -14.05 -6.32 -0.91
N ARG A 54 -15.18 -6.09 -0.24
CA ARG A 54 -15.67 -4.75 0.12
C ARG A 54 -14.65 -3.94 0.90
N ASP A 55 -13.93 -4.56 1.84
CA ASP A 55 -12.93 -3.91 2.69
C ASP A 55 -11.71 -3.42 1.89
N ASN A 56 -11.51 -3.98 0.70
CA ASN A 56 -10.45 -3.59 -0.21
C ASN A 56 -10.87 -2.49 -1.18
N LEU A 57 -12.16 -2.15 -1.25
CA LEU A 57 -12.69 -1.18 -2.21
C LEU A 57 -12.76 0.22 -1.60
N ARG A 58 -12.48 1.22 -2.44
CA ARG A 58 -12.64 2.64 -2.14
C ARG A 58 -13.17 3.40 -3.34
N LEU A 59 -13.79 4.55 -3.08
CA LEU A 59 -14.15 5.51 -4.11
C LEU A 59 -12.97 6.44 -4.37
N LEU A 60 -12.48 6.44 -5.60
CA LEU A 60 -11.41 7.32 -6.06
C LEU A 60 -12.00 8.42 -6.94
N GLU A 61 -11.62 9.67 -6.69
CA GLU A 61 -12.01 10.79 -7.56
C GLU A 61 -11.00 10.94 -8.71
N LEU A 62 -11.47 10.68 -9.93
CA LEU A 62 -10.71 10.77 -11.18
C LEU A 62 -11.44 11.72 -12.12
N HIS A 63 -10.78 12.80 -12.57
CA HIS A 63 -11.34 13.75 -13.55
C HIS A 63 -12.77 14.22 -13.19
N GLY A 64 -13.01 14.51 -11.90
CA GLY A 64 -14.32 14.95 -11.39
C GLY A 64 -15.37 13.85 -11.21
N ARG A 65 -15.08 12.59 -11.59
CA ARG A 65 -15.96 11.43 -11.42
C ARG A 65 -15.48 10.55 -10.27
N SER A 66 -16.39 9.81 -9.64
CA SER A 66 -16.04 8.80 -8.64
C SER A 66 -15.99 7.43 -9.28
N ALA A 67 -14.85 6.75 -9.21
CA ALA A 67 -14.66 5.39 -9.71
C ALA A 67 -14.43 4.43 -8.53
N VAL A 68 -14.96 3.20 -8.62
CA VAL A 68 -14.71 2.16 -7.62
C VAL A 68 -13.39 1.47 -7.93
N MET A 69 -12.43 1.55 -7.02
CA MET A 69 -11.13 0.90 -7.17
C MET A 69 -10.73 0.15 -5.91
N CYS A 70 -9.98 -0.94 -6.06
CA CYS A 70 -9.33 -1.54 -4.90
C CYS A 70 -8.12 -0.72 -4.44
N HIS A 71 -7.67 -0.90 -3.19
CA HIS A 71 -6.51 -0.19 -2.63
C HIS A 71 -5.26 -0.27 -3.51
N ASN A 72 -5.01 -1.43 -4.13
CA ASN A 72 -3.86 -1.63 -5.01
C ASN A 72 -3.97 -0.85 -6.31
N CYS A 73 -5.08 -1.00 -7.05
CA CYS A 73 -5.29 -0.28 -8.30
C CYS A 73 -5.32 1.22 -8.06
N GLY A 74 -6.08 1.69 -7.05
CA GLY A 74 -6.19 3.11 -6.76
C GLY A 74 -4.86 3.73 -6.37
N THR A 75 -3.99 3.03 -5.63
CA THR A 75 -2.69 3.58 -5.22
C THR A 75 -1.75 3.69 -6.40
N ARG A 76 -1.80 2.74 -7.34
CA ARG A 76 -1.03 2.83 -8.58
C ARG A 76 -1.50 3.99 -9.47
N VAL A 77 -2.81 4.20 -9.60
CA VAL A 77 -3.36 5.34 -10.36
C VAL A 77 -2.90 6.66 -9.77
N LEU A 78 -2.95 6.82 -8.45
CA LEU A 78 -2.50 8.05 -7.76
C LEU A 78 -1.00 8.32 -7.89
N ARG A 79 -0.20 7.31 -8.25
CA ARG A 79 1.25 7.42 -8.47
C ARG A 79 1.61 7.63 -9.94
N MET A 80 0.64 7.67 -10.85
CA MET A 80 0.91 7.95 -12.26
C MET A 80 1.23 9.43 -12.44
N ASP A 81 2.28 9.74 -13.20
CA ASP A 81 2.63 11.12 -13.54
C ASP A 81 1.52 11.79 -14.35
N LEU A 82 0.93 11.03 -15.29
CA LEU A 82 -0.21 11.44 -16.09
C LEU A 82 -1.29 10.37 -16.01
N VAL A 83 -2.42 10.73 -15.39
CA VAL A 83 -3.58 9.86 -15.27
C VAL A 83 -4.39 9.93 -16.57
N PRO A 84 -4.54 8.82 -17.32
CA PRO A 84 -5.36 8.81 -18.53
C PRO A 84 -6.79 9.29 -18.27
N GLU A 85 -7.41 9.96 -19.24
CA GLU A 85 -8.77 10.51 -19.11
C GLU A 85 -9.84 9.41 -19.06
N THR A 86 -9.58 8.28 -19.72
CA THR A 86 -10.53 7.17 -19.82
C THR A 86 -10.19 6.03 -18.88
N LEU A 87 -11.22 5.35 -18.35
CA LEU A 87 -11.05 4.15 -17.52
C LEU A 87 -10.34 3.03 -18.28
N GLU A 88 -10.59 2.91 -19.58
CA GLU A 88 -9.91 1.95 -20.45
C GLU A 88 -8.41 2.26 -20.57
N GLY A 89 -8.04 3.53 -20.71
CA GLY A 89 -6.64 3.97 -20.71
C GLY A 89 -5.95 3.63 -19.38
N ILE A 90 -6.65 3.86 -18.25
CA ILE A 90 -6.16 3.47 -16.93
C ILE A 90 -5.97 1.96 -16.82
N ARG A 91 -6.94 1.15 -17.29
CA ARG A 91 -6.83 -0.32 -17.33
C ARG A 91 -5.61 -0.76 -18.13
N ALA A 92 -5.47 -0.27 -19.36
CA ALA A 92 -4.37 -0.63 -20.25
C ALA A 92 -2.99 -0.22 -19.68
N ARG A 93 -2.92 0.92 -18.98
CA ARG A 93 -1.69 1.36 -18.30
C ARG A 93 -1.33 0.45 -17.12
N LEU A 94 -2.30 0.16 -16.24
CA LEU A 94 -2.09 -0.72 -15.08
C LEU A 94 -1.82 -2.17 -15.47
N GLU A 95 -2.38 -2.64 -16.57
CA GLU A 95 -2.09 -3.96 -17.11
C GLU A 95 -0.65 -4.06 -17.61
N ARG A 96 -0.16 -3.06 -18.36
CA ARG A 96 1.25 -2.99 -18.78
C ARG A 96 2.20 -2.99 -17.58
N GLU A 97 1.92 -2.18 -16.57
CA GLU A 97 2.71 -2.13 -15.33
C GLU A 97 2.73 -3.48 -14.60
N ARG A 98 1.59 -4.19 -14.56
CA ARG A 98 1.51 -5.54 -13.97
C ARG A 98 2.36 -6.55 -14.74
N ARG A 99 2.33 -6.55 -16.07
CA ARG A 99 3.16 -7.44 -16.90
C ARG A 99 4.65 -7.16 -16.69
N GLY A 100 5.05 -5.89 -16.61
CA GLY A 100 6.45 -5.52 -16.31
C GLY A 100 6.90 -5.97 -14.92
N ALA A 101 6.01 -5.93 -13.91
CA ALA A 101 6.32 -6.35 -12.54
C ALA A 101 6.39 -7.89 -12.35
N GLU A 102 5.81 -8.67 -13.25
CA GLU A 102 5.94 -10.14 -13.25
C GLU A 102 7.32 -10.61 -13.76
N GLN A 103 7.98 -9.79 -14.58
CA GLN A 103 9.39 -9.94 -14.95
C GLN A 103 10.27 -9.47 -13.79
N ARG A 104 10.33 -10.25 -12.70
CA ARG A 104 11.40 -10.11 -11.71
C ARG A 104 12.69 -10.68 -12.29
N GLU A 105 13.28 -9.98 -13.24
CA GLU A 105 14.60 -10.29 -13.75
C GLU A 105 15.65 -9.84 -12.73
N GLY A 106 16.60 -10.72 -12.40
CA GLY A 106 17.84 -10.33 -11.70
C GLY A 106 17.92 -10.59 -10.19
N LYS A 107 16.89 -11.12 -9.52
CA LYS A 107 17.07 -11.67 -8.16
C LYS A 107 17.33 -13.17 -8.26
N ILE A 108 18.50 -13.61 -7.82
CA ILE A 108 18.77 -15.03 -7.55
C ILE A 108 17.63 -15.51 -6.64
N ASP A 109 16.97 -16.58 -7.07
CA ASP A 109 15.87 -17.15 -6.34
C ASP A 109 16.40 -17.72 -5.01
N ALA A 110 16.30 -16.94 -3.94
CA ALA A 110 16.78 -17.33 -2.61
C ALA A 110 15.89 -18.41 -1.95
N ARG A 111 14.91 -18.96 -2.67
CA ARG A 111 14.03 -20.01 -2.17
C ARG A 111 14.73 -21.36 -2.28
N LEU A 112 14.78 -22.09 -1.17
CA LEU A 112 15.30 -23.46 -1.13
C LEU A 112 14.52 -24.41 -2.06
N PHE A 113 13.24 -24.14 -2.28
CA PHE A 113 12.35 -24.94 -3.12
C PHE A 113 11.69 -24.08 -4.22
N PRO A 114 12.12 -24.22 -5.49
CA PRO A 114 11.58 -23.43 -6.62
C PRO A 114 10.06 -23.52 -6.82
N ARG A 115 9.43 -24.59 -6.32
CA ARG A 115 7.98 -24.88 -6.45
C ARG A 115 7.07 -24.09 -5.51
N GLU A 116 7.56 -23.38 -4.49
CA GLU A 116 6.70 -22.59 -3.58
C GLU A 116 6.20 -21.25 -4.18
N ARG A 117 5.86 -21.21 -5.47
CA ARG A 117 5.03 -20.12 -5.99
C ARG A 117 3.58 -20.39 -5.60
N ARG A 118 3.13 -19.85 -4.47
CA ARG A 118 1.70 -19.92 -4.01
C ARG A 118 0.66 -19.40 -5.03
N GLY A 119 1.07 -18.88 -6.19
CA GLY A 119 0.19 -18.46 -7.29
C GLY A 119 0.31 -19.25 -8.59
N GLY A 120 1.33 -20.08 -8.78
CA GLY A 120 1.55 -20.82 -10.04
C GLY A 120 0.70 -22.09 -10.15
N ASP A 121 0.47 -22.76 -9.03
CA ASP A 121 -0.15 -24.10 -9.03
C ASP A 121 -1.67 -24.10 -9.16
N ARG A 122 -2.35 -22.95 -9.04
CA ARG A 122 -3.80 -22.90 -9.30
C ARG A 122 -4.16 -22.96 -10.80
N ARG A 123 -3.16 -22.94 -11.69
CA ARG A 123 -3.34 -22.95 -13.15
C ARG A 123 -2.55 -24.06 -13.85
N ARG A 124 -2.00 -25.02 -13.13
CA ARG A 124 -1.62 -26.31 -13.73
C ARG A 124 -2.76 -27.28 -13.47
N GLU A 125 -3.48 -27.58 -14.54
CA GLU A 125 -4.39 -28.72 -14.58
C GLU A 125 -3.65 -29.95 -14.06
N ALA A 126 -4.36 -30.74 -13.27
CA ALA A 126 -3.88 -31.97 -12.68
C ALA A 126 -3.56 -33.00 -13.77
N GLY A 127 -2.36 -32.92 -14.33
CA GLY A 127 -1.89 -33.86 -15.33
C GLY A 127 -0.41 -33.65 -15.57
N GLU A 128 0.38 -34.68 -15.26
CA GLU A 128 1.72 -34.89 -15.82
C GLU A 128 2.86 -34.04 -15.22
N ALA A 129 3.47 -34.57 -14.16
CA ALA A 129 4.93 -34.67 -14.03
C ALA A 129 5.32 -35.44 -12.74
N ARG A 130 5.05 -36.75 -12.71
CA ARG A 130 5.95 -37.68 -12.03
C ARG A 130 7.12 -37.89 -13.00
N SER A 131 8.22 -37.18 -12.78
CA SER A 131 9.50 -37.48 -13.42
C SER A 131 10.42 -38.00 -12.33
N GLU A 132 10.83 -39.24 -12.55
CA GLU A 132 11.77 -40.04 -11.79
C GLU A 132 13.11 -39.31 -11.73
N ASN A 133 13.43 -38.72 -10.58
CA ASN A 133 14.80 -38.40 -10.15
C ASN A 133 14.73 -37.99 -8.67
N GLU A 134 14.51 -39.00 -7.84
CA GLU A 134 14.62 -38.91 -6.40
C GLU A 134 16.11 -39.07 -6.03
N GLU A 135 16.92 -38.08 -6.39
CA GLU A 135 18.26 -37.96 -5.81
C GLU A 135 18.10 -37.55 -4.35
N ARG A 136 18.28 -38.56 -3.49
CA ARG A 136 18.22 -38.49 -2.04
C ARG A 136 19.29 -37.51 -1.53
N LEU A 137 18.91 -36.25 -1.32
CA LEU A 137 19.70 -35.28 -0.58
C LEU A 137 19.83 -35.75 0.87
N GLU A 138 20.97 -36.34 1.20
CA GLU A 138 21.34 -36.62 2.60
C GLU A 138 21.68 -35.29 3.29
N LEU A 139 20.75 -34.81 4.12
CA LEU A 139 21.01 -33.74 5.08
C LEU A 139 22.10 -34.23 6.05
N ARG A 140 23.24 -33.53 6.07
CA ARG A 140 24.22 -33.69 7.16
C ARG A 140 23.50 -33.38 8.48
N SER A 141 23.72 -34.21 9.50
CA SER A 141 23.05 -34.08 10.81
C SER A 141 23.28 -32.68 11.39
N VAL A 142 22.23 -32.12 11.98
CA VAL A 142 22.17 -30.74 12.51
C VAL A 142 22.93 -30.61 13.84
N GLU A 143 23.59 -31.67 14.28
CA GLU A 143 24.15 -31.82 15.63
C GLU A 143 25.52 -31.13 15.81
N ASP A 144 26.15 -30.62 14.74
CA ASP A 144 27.48 -29.99 14.79
C ASP A 144 27.49 -28.46 14.59
N LEU A 145 26.33 -27.79 14.55
CA LEU A 145 26.26 -26.34 14.43
C LEU A 145 26.25 -25.66 15.81
N VAL A 146 27.43 -25.44 16.37
CA VAL A 146 27.64 -24.59 17.55
C VAL A 146 27.71 -23.13 17.09
N PHE A 147 26.65 -22.37 17.32
CA PHE A 147 26.65 -20.92 17.15
C PHE A 147 27.11 -20.26 18.45
N GLU A 148 28.35 -19.79 18.49
CA GLU A 148 28.84 -18.93 19.56
C GLU A 148 28.35 -17.50 19.30
N LEU A 149 27.19 -17.15 19.87
CA LEU A 149 26.74 -15.75 19.92
C LEU A 149 27.48 -15.07 21.06
N GLY A 150 28.35 -14.11 20.73
CA GLY A 150 28.93 -13.21 21.73
C GLY A 150 27.84 -12.32 22.32
N ASP A 151 27.89 -12.07 23.64
CA ASP A 151 26.95 -11.19 24.35
C ASP A 151 26.92 -9.75 23.77
N ASP A 152 27.92 -9.39 22.96
CA ASP A 152 28.10 -8.09 22.32
C ASP A 152 27.19 -7.89 21.08
N GLU A 153 26.59 -8.95 20.54
CA GLU A 153 25.79 -8.90 19.29
C GLU A 153 24.29 -8.76 19.52
N VAL A 154 23.82 -8.75 20.78
CA VAL A 154 22.40 -8.57 21.12
C VAL A 154 22.10 -7.09 21.40
N GLU A 155 22.00 -6.30 20.33
CA GLU A 155 21.56 -4.90 20.46
C GLU A 155 20.03 -4.86 20.61
N PHE A 156 19.55 -4.65 21.84
CA PHE A 156 18.13 -4.41 22.12
C PHE A 156 17.70 -3.04 21.57
N VAL A 157 17.27 -2.99 20.31
CA VAL A 157 16.70 -1.79 19.72
C VAL A 157 15.28 -1.59 20.23
N ASP A 158 15.12 -0.70 21.20
CA ASP A 158 13.81 -0.31 21.75
C ASP A 158 13.04 0.55 20.71
N GLN A 159 12.32 -0.10 19.80
CA GLN A 159 11.76 0.50 18.59
C GLN A 159 10.52 1.40 18.80
N THR A 160 10.11 1.73 20.02
CA THR A 160 8.88 2.52 20.21
C THR A 160 8.97 3.53 21.34
N MET A 161 9.77 4.59 21.17
CA MET A 161 9.56 5.83 21.93
C MET A 161 8.61 6.77 21.18
N VAL A 162 7.34 6.76 21.58
CA VAL A 162 6.35 7.78 21.20
C VAL A 162 6.66 9.06 21.97
N ARG A 163 7.05 10.13 21.27
CA ARG A 163 7.20 11.46 21.90
C ARG A 163 5.83 12.05 22.23
N GLU A 164 5.58 12.33 23.50
CA GLU A 164 4.40 13.07 23.92
C GLU A 164 4.50 14.55 23.50
N SER A 165 3.37 15.13 23.12
CA SER A 165 3.28 16.52 22.70
C SER A 165 3.18 17.45 23.93
N PRO A 166 3.83 18.63 23.95
CA PRO A 166 3.94 19.49 25.13
C PRO A 166 2.65 20.25 25.51
N ARG A 167 1.46 19.69 25.23
CA ARG A 167 0.16 20.31 25.55
C ARG A 167 -0.62 19.60 26.67
N ALA A 168 -0.06 18.58 27.30
CA ALA A 168 -0.69 17.88 28.43
C ALA A 168 -0.28 18.41 29.83
N GLY A 169 0.20 19.66 29.93
CA GLY A 169 0.61 20.27 31.21
C GLY A 169 -0.27 21.44 31.69
N ALA A 170 -1.37 21.75 31.01
CA ALA A 170 -2.21 22.89 31.34
C ALA A 170 -3.70 22.51 31.42
N SER A 171 -4.04 21.64 32.38
CA SER A 171 -5.41 21.54 32.89
C SER A 171 -5.41 20.91 34.28
N GLY A 172 -5.62 21.72 35.31
CA GLY A 172 -5.83 21.29 36.69
C GLY A 172 -5.76 22.43 37.68
N LYS A 173 -6.84 23.21 37.79
CA LYS A 173 -7.17 24.09 38.93
C LYS A 173 -8.17 23.36 39.84
N ALA A 174 -8.23 23.82 41.11
CA ALA A 174 -9.12 23.48 42.24
C ALA A 174 -8.54 22.40 43.17
N ASP A 175 -8.32 22.61 44.47
CA ASP A 175 -8.78 23.61 45.45
C ASP A 175 -7.60 24.19 46.29
#